data_AF-A0A956JTF3-F1
#
_entry.id   AF-A0A956JTF3-F1
#
_cell.length_a   1.000
_cell.length_b   1.000
_cell.length_c   1.000
_cell.angle_alpha   90.00
_cell.angle_beta   90.00
_cell.angle_gamma   90.00
#
_symmetry.space_group_name_H-M   'P 1'
#
loop_
_entity.id
_entity.type
_entity.pdbx_description
1 polymer ?
#
loop_
_entity_poly.entity_id
_entity_poly.type
_entity_poly.pdbx_seq_one_letter_code
_entity_poly.pdbx_strand_id
1 'polypeptide(L)'
;MPHRVRAALSLCLLCVFVPSCPPPRAVASPTSSTDPAAQAAFRSAEQKLQRGETALAEAAFRDFLARFAHDVLAPRARLYLGRIALQRGRPSAARDQLTPVAHSNTTLRDDARYFLGLAEVRAGKHAQARKLLEPLLASISAEREPALRAALARTSERLGDRLAAVGHLDALLRKSKRQSERVWARYNMERIVGTDLGEAQARSLFQGSGAETLLRALAAQRLIALALARGDIAGANKLRSDSSALRARFGVGTAERKAARAGRAVGLLVPKSGRYRTAGRLLLRAAVSACGAFDSADAPITLVIRDSAKDAAGAARELLNEGVVALVGTLSPSASRAVAALAAAAKVPFVSLSSASARGALRV
;
A
#
# COMPACT_ATOMS: atom_id res chain seq x y z
N MET A 1 -11.91 -76.97 18.73
CA MET A 1 -13.33 -76.56 18.74
C MET A 1 -13.48 -75.28 19.53
N PRO A 2 -14.22 -74.26 19.04
CA PRO A 2 -14.17 -72.86 19.51
C PRO A 2 -15.48 -72.34 20.14
N HIS A 3 -15.42 -71.39 21.08
CA HIS A 3 -16.53 -70.48 21.44
C HIS A 3 -15.90 -69.13 21.86
N ARG A 4 -15.83 -68.10 21.00
CA ARG A 4 -16.85 -67.06 20.68
C ARG A 4 -17.37 -66.32 21.91
N VAL A 5 -16.96 -65.06 22.10
CA VAL A 5 -17.85 -63.86 22.08
C VAL A 5 -17.00 -62.64 21.69
N ARG A 6 -17.32 -62.04 20.53
CA ARG A 6 -16.83 -60.71 20.10
C ARG A 6 -17.90 -59.70 20.50
N ALA A 7 -17.58 -58.72 21.34
CA ALA A 7 -18.44 -57.58 21.59
C ALA A 7 -18.19 -56.50 20.53
N ALA A 8 -19.24 -56.17 19.81
CA ALA A 8 -19.30 -55.19 18.75
C ALA A 8 -19.37 -53.77 19.30
N LEU A 9 -18.66 -52.83 18.67
CA LEU A 9 -18.98 -51.41 18.72
C LEU A 9 -18.94 -50.87 17.29
N SER A 10 -20.05 -51.06 16.56
CA SER A 10 -20.30 -50.43 15.27
C SER A 10 -20.66 -48.97 15.50
N LEU A 11 -19.70 -48.09 15.22
CA LEU A 11 -19.90 -46.64 15.14
C LEU A 11 -20.65 -46.33 13.84
N CYS A 12 -21.98 -46.17 13.92
CA CYS A 12 -22.80 -45.72 12.80
C CYS A 12 -22.47 -44.26 12.45
N LEU A 13 -21.68 -44.07 11.39
CA LEU A 13 -21.44 -42.78 10.76
C LEU A 13 -22.68 -42.40 9.94
N LEU A 14 -23.62 -41.69 10.56
CA LEU A 14 -24.82 -41.18 9.89
C LEU A 14 -24.43 -39.96 9.03
N CYS A 15 -24.04 -40.20 7.78
CA CYS A 15 -23.86 -39.15 6.78
C CYS A 15 -25.22 -38.50 6.46
N VAL A 16 -25.55 -37.42 7.16
CA VAL A 16 -26.67 -36.54 6.80
C VAL A 16 -26.31 -35.85 5.48
N PHE A 17 -26.75 -36.44 4.37
CA PHE A 17 -26.80 -35.78 3.07
C PHE A 17 -27.87 -34.68 3.14
N VAL A 18 -27.47 -33.46 3.46
CA VAL A 18 -28.32 -32.28 3.24
C VAL A 18 -28.39 -32.08 1.73
N PRO A 19 -29.58 -32.18 1.09
CA PRO A 19 -29.72 -31.87 -0.32
C PRO A 19 -29.38 -30.39 -0.51
N SER A 20 -28.20 -30.14 -1.08
CA SER A 20 -27.75 -28.80 -1.45
C SER A 20 -28.64 -28.33 -2.60
N CYS A 21 -29.76 -27.68 -2.26
CA CYS A 21 -30.61 -27.02 -3.25
C CYS A 21 -29.72 -26.02 -4.00
N PRO A 22 -29.53 -26.19 -5.33
CA PRO A 22 -28.77 -25.22 -6.10
C PRO A 22 -29.43 -23.85 -5.94
N PRO A 23 -28.65 -22.76 -5.74
CA PRO A 23 -29.23 -21.44 -5.54
C PRO A 23 -30.13 -21.09 -6.74
N PRO A 24 -31.30 -20.46 -6.52
CA PRO A 24 -32.21 -20.11 -7.59
C PRO A 24 -31.47 -19.25 -8.62
N ARG A 25 -31.52 -19.67 -9.90
CA ARG A 25 -30.89 -18.93 -11.00
C ARG A 25 -31.50 -17.53 -11.07
N ALA A 26 -30.64 -16.52 -11.23
CA ALA A 26 -31.09 -15.15 -11.42
C ALA A 26 -31.87 -15.02 -12.72
N VAL A 27 -33.00 -14.31 -12.69
CA VAL A 27 -33.80 -14.03 -13.88
C VAL A 27 -33.12 -12.92 -14.67
N ALA A 28 -32.94 -13.13 -15.98
CA ALA A 28 -32.39 -12.12 -16.87
C ALA A 28 -33.23 -10.85 -16.80
N SER A 29 -32.56 -9.72 -16.55
CA SER A 29 -33.25 -8.44 -16.47
C SER A 29 -33.57 -7.95 -17.90
N PRO A 30 -34.84 -7.62 -18.19
CA PRO A 30 -35.24 -7.21 -19.51
C PRO A 30 -34.55 -5.93 -19.95
N THR A 31 -34.22 -5.86 -21.24
CA THR A 31 -33.53 -4.72 -21.87
C THR A 31 -34.49 -3.79 -22.60
N SER A 32 -35.74 -4.21 -22.79
CA SER A 32 -36.80 -3.44 -23.41
C SER A 32 -38.14 -3.64 -22.69
N SER A 33 -38.99 -2.62 -22.71
CA SER A 33 -40.39 -2.70 -22.30
C SER A 33 -41.28 -3.02 -23.51
N THR A 34 -42.39 -3.72 -23.25
CA THR A 34 -43.48 -3.92 -24.22
C THR A 34 -44.37 -2.69 -24.34
N ASP A 35 -44.31 -1.75 -23.40
CA ASP A 35 -44.97 -0.44 -23.49
C ASP A 35 -44.06 0.54 -24.28
N PRO A 36 -44.50 1.01 -25.48
CA PRO A 36 -43.72 1.95 -26.28
C PRO A 36 -43.44 3.28 -25.56
N ALA A 37 -44.36 3.76 -24.72
CA ALA A 37 -44.20 5.01 -23.98
C ALA A 37 -43.14 4.86 -22.88
N ALA A 38 -43.19 3.76 -22.12
CA ALA A 38 -42.15 3.41 -21.15
C ALA A 38 -40.78 3.26 -21.84
N GLN A 39 -40.73 2.50 -22.95
CA GLN A 39 -39.50 2.29 -23.73
C GLN A 39 -38.93 3.61 -24.28
N ALA A 40 -39.76 4.54 -24.73
CA ALA A 40 -39.32 5.84 -25.22
C ALA A 40 -38.81 6.74 -24.09
N ALA A 41 -39.54 6.81 -22.96
CA ALA A 41 -39.14 7.58 -21.78
C ALA A 41 -37.80 7.10 -21.21
N PHE A 42 -37.62 5.78 -21.09
CA PHE A 42 -36.39 5.18 -20.60
C PHE A 42 -35.20 5.48 -21.52
N ARG A 43 -35.36 5.29 -22.84
CA ARG A 43 -34.30 5.60 -23.83
C ARG A 43 -33.91 7.08 -23.80
N SER A 44 -34.88 7.98 -23.65
CA SER A 44 -34.62 9.42 -23.52
C SER A 44 -33.79 9.75 -22.27
N ALA A 45 -34.04 9.06 -21.15
CA ALA A 45 -33.25 9.22 -19.93
C ALA A 45 -31.82 8.67 -20.08
N GLU A 46 -31.65 7.52 -20.74
CA GLU A 46 -30.32 6.95 -21.03
C GLU A 46 -29.50 7.85 -21.96
N GLN A 47 -30.10 8.43 -23.00
CA GLN A 47 -29.42 9.36 -23.90
C GLN A 47 -28.87 10.59 -23.17
N LYS A 48 -29.66 11.18 -22.26
CA LYS A 48 -29.20 12.30 -21.41
C LYS A 48 -28.01 11.88 -20.56
N LEU A 49 -28.05 10.67 -19.98
CA LEU A 49 -26.94 10.14 -19.19
C LEU A 49 -25.67 9.93 -20.03
N GLN A 50 -25.81 9.40 -21.25
CA GLN A 50 -24.70 9.20 -22.20
C GLN A 50 -24.05 10.51 -22.63
N ARG A 51 -24.83 11.59 -22.75
CA ARG A 51 -24.32 12.96 -23.02
C ARG A 51 -23.68 13.63 -21.80
N GLY A 52 -23.68 12.99 -20.64
CA GLY A 52 -23.17 13.55 -19.39
C GLY A 52 -24.11 14.55 -18.71
N GLU A 53 -25.33 14.75 -19.24
CA GLU A 53 -26.37 15.64 -18.70
C GLU A 53 -27.01 15.05 -17.44
N THR A 54 -26.19 14.87 -16.40
CA THR A 54 -26.49 14.04 -15.23
C THR A 54 -27.74 14.53 -14.48
N ALA A 55 -27.95 15.84 -14.40
CA ALA A 55 -29.13 16.43 -13.76
C ALA A 55 -30.42 16.18 -14.55
N LEU A 56 -30.37 16.30 -15.88
CA LEU A 56 -31.52 16.04 -16.75
C LEU A 56 -31.85 14.55 -16.81
N ALA A 57 -30.83 13.68 -16.82
CA ALA A 57 -31.00 12.24 -16.71
C ALA A 57 -31.65 11.84 -15.38
N GLU A 58 -31.22 12.44 -14.26
CA GLU A 58 -31.83 12.20 -12.94
C GLU A 58 -33.31 12.56 -12.93
N ALA A 59 -33.68 13.72 -13.47
CA ALA A 59 -35.07 14.14 -13.58
C ALA A 59 -35.89 13.17 -14.46
N ALA A 60 -35.35 12.79 -15.62
CA ALA A 60 -36.02 11.88 -16.55
C ALA A 60 -36.23 10.47 -15.98
N PHE A 61 -35.25 9.91 -15.25
CA PHE A 61 -35.44 8.61 -14.59
C PHE A 61 -36.42 8.67 -13.42
N ARG A 62 -36.51 9.81 -12.71
CA ARG A 62 -37.55 10.01 -11.68
C ARG A 62 -38.94 10.07 -12.29
N ASP A 63 -39.12 10.84 -13.37
CA ASP A 63 -40.39 10.90 -14.12
C ASP A 63 -40.80 9.50 -14.61
N PHE A 64 -39.84 8.76 -15.19
CA PHE A 64 -40.05 7.38 -15.60
C PHE A 64 -40.57 6.52 -14.44
N LEU A 65 -39.94 6.56 -13.27
CA LEU A 65 -40.38 5.76 -12.11
C LEU A 65 -41.71 6.23 -11.51
N ALA A 66 -42.06 7.51 -11.64
CA ALA A 66 -43.35 8.03 -11.20
C ALA A 66 -44.50 7.50 -12.08
N ARG A 67 -44.25 7.38 -13.39
CA ARG A 67 -45.27 6.98 -14.39
C ARG A 67 -45.31 5.47 -14.64
N PHE A 68 -44.16 4.79 -14.51
CA PHE A 68 -43.96 3.40 -14.90
C PHE A 68 -43.32 2.58 -13.76
N ALA A 69 -43.81 2.76 -12.53
CA ALA A 69 -43.22 2.17 -11.32
C ALA A 69 -43.13 0.62 -11.33
N HIS A 70 -44.05 -0.04 -12.04
CA HIS A 70 -44.17 -1.49 -12.18
C HIS A 70 -43.64 -2.02 -13.52
N ASP A 71 -43.13 -1.15 -14.38
CA ASP A 71 -42.56 -1.56 -15.67
C ASP A 71 -41.31 -2.42 -15.46
N VAL A 72 -41.07 -3.30 -16.43
CA VAL A 72 -39.95 -4.24 -16.41
C VAL A 72 -38.57 -3.54 -16.40
N LEU A 73 -38.48 -2.29 -16.86
CA LEU A 73 -37.28 -1.45 -16.82
C LEU A 73 -37.12 -0.66 -15.50
N ALA A 74 -38.12 -0.66 -14.62
CA ALA A 74 -38.06 0.08 -13.35
C ALA A 74 -36.85 -0.28 -12.47
N PRO A 75 -36.44 -1.57 -12.30
CA PRO A 75 -35.21 -1.90 -11.57
C PRO A 75 -33.95 -1.29 -12.20
N ARG A 76 -33.89 -1.19 -13.53
CA ARG A 76 -32.76 -0.58 -14.24
C ARG A 76 -32.74 0.94 -14.09
N ALA A 77 -33.90 1.60 -14.12
CA ALA A 77 -34.03 3.03 -13.85
C ALA A 77 -33.57 3.35 -12.41
N ARG A 78 -33.98 2.55 -11.43
CA ARG A 78 -33.52 2.64 -10.03
C ARG A 78 -32.00 2.47 -9.92
N LEU A 79 -31.42 1.51 -10.63
CA LEU A 79 -29.96 1.32 -10.68
C LEU A 79 -29.24 2.58 -11.22
N TYR A 80 -29.74 3.18 -12.30
CA TYR A 80 -29.16 4.42 -12.85
C TYR A 80 -29.30 5.60 -11.88
N LEU A 81 -30.46 5.80 -11.25
CA LEU A 81 -30.63 6.85 -10.23
C LEU A 81 -29.68 6.65 -9.05
N GLY A 82 -29.47 5.40 -8.60
CA GLY A 82 -28.51 5.09 -7.56
C GLY A 82 -27.07 5.47 -7.93
N ARG A 83 -26.66 5.17 -9.17
CA ARG A 83 -25.35 5.55 -9.71
C ARG A 83 -25.18 7.07 -9.82
N ILE A 84 -26.20 7.77 -10.32
CA ILE A 84 -26.20 9.23 -10.42
C ILE A 84 -26.11 9.84 -9.02
N ALA A 85 -26.89 9.35 -8.06
CA ALA A 85 -26.85 9.82 -6.67
C ALA A 85 -25.45 9.63 -6.05
N LEU A 86 -24.79 8.49 -6.30
CA LEU A 86 -23.39 8.30 -5.91
C LEU A 86 -22.47 9.33 -6.57
N GLN A 87 -22.54 9.51 -7.89
CA GLN A 87 -21.68 10.49 -8.57
C GLN A 87 -21.82 11.89 -8.00
N ARG A 88 -23.03 12.25 -7.54
CA ARG A 88 -23.34 13.55 -6.91
C ARG A 88 -23.09 13.61 -5.40
N GLY A 89 -22.48 12.58 -4.81
CA GLY A 89 -22.14 12.55 -3.38
C GLY A 89 -23.35 12.39 -2.44
N ARG A 90 -24.46 11.80 -2.91
CA ARG A 90 -25.69 11.60 -2.13
C ARG A 90 -25.90 10.13 -1.76
N PRO A 91 -25.18 9.60 -0.75
CA PRO A 91 -25.24 8.18 -0.42
C PRO A 91 -26.62 7.73 0.08
N SER A 92 -27.37 8.59 0.78
CA SER A 92 -28.74 8.24 1.22
C SER A 92 -29.68 8.01 0.04
N ALA A 93 -29.73 8.97 -0.89
CA ALA A 93 -30.56 8.83 -2.10
C ALA A 93 -30.14 7.62 -2.95
N ALA A 94 -28.83 7.31 -3.00
CA ALA A 94 -28.37 6.10 -3.67
C ALA A 94 -28.89 4.84 -2.99
N ARG A 95 -28.83 4.77 -1.66
CA ARG A 95 -29.35 3.65 -0.87
C ARG A 95 -30.84 3.41 -1.15
N ASP A 96 -31.65 4.46 -1.13
CA ASP A 96 -33.10 4.35 -1.31
C ASP A 96 -33.45 3.72 -2.67
N GLN A 97 -32.72 4.11 -3.72
CA GLN A 97 -32.95 3.58 -5.07
C GLN A 97 -32.38 2.17 -5.26
N LEU A 98 -31.23 1.85 -4.67
CA LEU A 98 -30.53 0.59 -4.92
C LEU A 98 -31.01 -0.57 -4.02
N THR A 99 -31.57 -0.28 -2.85
CA THR A 99 -32.02 -1.30 -1.90
C THR A 99 -33.03 -2.28 -2.50
N PRO A 100 -34.10 -1.85 -3.21
CA PRO A 100 -35.05 -2.78 -3.82
C PRO A 100 -34.37 -3.71 -4.85
N VAL A 101 -33.42 -3.19 -5.64
CA VAL A 101 -32.74 -3.95 -6.70
C VAL A 101 -31.68 -4.90 -6.14
N ALA A 102 -31.03 -4.54 -5.04
CA ALA A 102 -30.04 -5.41 -4.38
C ALA A 102 -30.66 -6.67 -3.73
N HIS A 103 -31.96 -6.65 -3.47
CA HIS A 103 -32.73 -7.77 -2.90
C HIS A 103 -33.55 -8.54 -3.95
N SER A 104 -33.69 -8.05 -5.18
CA SER A 104 -34.47 -8.72 -6.23
C SER A 104 -33.73 -9.91 -6.85
N ASN A 105 -34.48 -10.87 -7.42
CA ASN A 105 -33.90 -12.02 -8.14
C ASN A 105 -33.58 -11.73 -9.61
N THR A 106 -32.94 -10.60 -9.87
CA THR A 106 -32.61 -10.11 -11.22
C THR A 106 -31.11 -10.17 -11.48
N THR A 107 -30.68 -10.25 -12.74
CA THR A 107 -29.24 -10.11 -13.09
C THR A 107 -28.62 -8.77 -12.65
N LEU A 108 -29.43 -7.73 -12.43
CA LEU A 108 -28.97 -6.44 -11.88
C LEU A 108 -28.63 -6.48 -10.37
N ARG A 109 -28.89 -7.59 -9.68
CA ARG A 109 -28.75 -7.70 -8.22
C ARG A 109 -27.32 -7.39 -7.76
N ASP A 110 -26.32 -7.98 -8.42
CA ASP A 110 -24.92 -7.81 -8.04
C ASP A 110 -24.40 -6.40 -8.36
N ASP A 111 -24.83 -5.80 -9.47
CA ASP A 111 -24.57 -4.39 -9.77
C ASP A 111 -25.17 -3.47 -8.71
N ALA A 112 -26.43 -3.73 -8.31
CA ALA A 112 -27.09 -2.96 -7.27
C ALA A 112 -26.40 -3.13 -5.92
N ARG A 113 -25.98 -4.34 -5.55
CA ARG A 113 -25.19 -4.62 -4.32
C ARG A 113 -23.84 -3.90 -4.35
N TYR A 114 -23.17 -3.89 -5.51
CA TYR A 114 -21.90 -3.18 -5.68
C TYR A 114 -22.07 -1.69 -5.39
N PHE A 115 -23.00 -1.01 -6.08
CA PHE A 115 -23.21 0.42 -5.88
C PHE A 115 -23.79 0.73 -4.50
N LEU A 116 -24.68 -0.10 -3.97
CA LEU A 116 -25.22 0.06 -2.63
C LEU A 116 -24.09 -0.05 -1.60
N GLY A 117 -23.21 -1.04 -1.73
CA GLY A 117 -22.03 -1.18 -0.88
C GLY A 117 -21.12 0.05 -0.93
N LEU A 118 -20.89 0.63 -2.11
CA LEU A 118 -20.14 1.89 -2.23
C LEU A 118 -20.85 3.08 -1.56
N ALA A 119 -22.19 3.13 -1.61
CA ALA A 119 -22.98 4.13 -0.89
C ALA A 119 -22.81 3.98 0.63
N GLU A 120 -22.86 2.73 1.13
CA GLU A 120 -22.65 2.42 2.55
C GLU A 120 -21.23 2.79 3.00
N VAL A 121 -20.19 2.56 2.17
CA VAL A 121 -18.81 3.02 2.46
C VAL A 121 -18.77 4.53 2.64
N ARG A 122 -19.41 5.30 1.74
CA ARG A 122 -19.44 6.77 1.81
C ARG A 122 -20.28 7.29 2.98
N ALA A 123 -21.29 6.54 3.40
CA ALA A 123 -22.10 6.84 4.56
C ALA A 123 -21.45 6.41 5.90
N GLY A 124 -20.23 5.85 5.89
CA GLY A 124 -19.56 5.34 7.09
C GLY A 124 -20.14 4.03 7.65
N LYS A 125 -21.06 3.39 6.92
CA LYS A 125 -21.76 2.15 7.31
C LYS A 125 -20.93 0.92 6.90
N HIS A 126 -19.73 0.81 7.46
CA HIS A 126 -18.71 -0.14 7.03
C HIS A 126 -19.13 -1.61 7.19
N ALA A 127 -19.87 -1.95 8.25
CA ALA A 127 -20.34 -3.32 8.46
C ALA A 127 -21.33 -3.76 7.38
N GLN A 128 -22.27 -2.88 7.01
CA GLN A 128 -23.22 -3.13 5.92
C GLN A 128 -22.50 -3.18 4.56
N ALA A 129 -21.56 -2.27 4.33
CA ALA A 129 -20.75 -2.27 3.12
C ALA A 129 -20.02 -3.61 2.92
N ARG A 130 -19.37 -4.15 3.96
CA ARG A 130 -18.68 -5.45 3.87
C ARG A 130 -19.64 -6.58 3.47
N LYS A 131 -20.81 -6.67 4.12
CA LYS A 131 -21.83 -7.70 3.80
C LYS A 131 -22.28 -7.66 2.34
N LEU A 132 -22.32 -6.47 1.73
CA LEU A 132 -22.74 -6.28 0.34
C LEU A 132 -21.61 -6.53 -0.66
N LEU A 133 -20.38 -6.12 -0.33
CA LEU A 133 -19.26 -6.07 -1.27
C LEU A 133 -18.42 -7.35 -1.29
N GLU A 134 -18.22 -7.99 -0.14
CA GLU A 134 -17.33 -9.15 0.00
C GLU A 134 -17.76 -10.36 -0.86
N PRO A 135 -19.05 -10.75 -0.92
CA PRO A 135 -19.49 -11.85 -1.77
C PRO A 135 -19.21 -11.61 -3.27
N LEU A 136 -19.14 -10.35 -3.69
CA LEU A 136 -18.93 -10.00 -5.10
C LEU A 136 -17.50 -10.30 -5.56
N LEU A 137 -16.53 -10.51 -4.66
CA LEU A 137 -15.16 -10.86 -5.04
C LEU A 137 -15.07 -12.14 -5.89
N ALA A 138 -16.05 -13.04 -5.77
CA ALA A 138 -16.09 -14.30 -6.53
C ALA A 138 -16.59 -14.12 -7.98
N SER A 139 -17.35 -13.06 -8.27
CA SER A 139 -18.05 -12.86 -9.55
C SER A 139 -17.76 -11.52 -10.25
N ILE A 140 -17.07 -10.59 -9.58
CA ILE A 140 -16.75 -9.26 -10.11
C ILE A 140 -15.84 -9.35 -11.35
N SER A 141 -16.05 -8.47 -12.33
CA SER A 141 -15.16 -8.37 -13.48
C SER A 141 -13.77 -7.85 -13.08
N ALA A 142 -12.73 -8.27 -13.82
CA ALA A 142 -11.35 -7.84 -13.58
C ALA A 142 -11.16 -6.30 -13.66
N GLU A 143 -12.01 -5.61 -14.42
CA GLU A 143 -12.01 -4.16 -14.54
C GLU A 143 -12.49 -3.44 -13.26
N ARG A 144 -13.46 -4.05 -12.56
CA ARG A 144 -14.06 -3.49 -11.34
C ARG A 144 -13.43 -4.03 -10.06
N GLU A 145 -12.75 -5.17 -10.12
CA GLU A 145 -12.05 -5.79 -8.98
C GLU A 145 -11.13 -4.80 -8.24
N PRO A 146 -10.32 -3.95 -8.90
CA PRO A 146 -9.44 -3.02 -8.19
C PRO A 146 -10.20 -2.02 -7.30
N ALA A 147 -11.27 -1.44 -7.83
CA ALA A 147 -12.12 -0.51 -7.08
C ALA A 147 -12.85 -1.22 -5.92
N LEU A 148 -13.32 -2.45 -6.14
CA LEU A 148 -13.91 -3.28 -5.08
C LEU A 148 -12.92 -3.56 -3.96
N ARG A 149 -11.69 -3.98 -4.29
CA ARG A 149 -10.62 -4.23 -3.31
C ARG A 149 -10.22 -2.97 -2.56
N ALA A 150 -10.15 -1.83 -3.22
CA ALA A 150 -9.87 -0.56 -2.55
C ALA A 150 -10.98 -0.18 -1.55
N ALA A 151 -12.25 -0.42 -1.90
CA ALA A 151 -13.38 -0.18 -1.01
C ALA A 151 -13.38 -1.14 0.19
N LEU A 152 -13.12 -2.43 -0.04
CA LEU A 152 -13.02 -3.43 1.02
C LEU A 152 -11.82 -3.17 1.93
N ALA A 153 -10.66 -2.76 1.40
CA ALA A 153 -9.50 -2.40 2.21
C ALA A 153 -9.83 -1.28 3.22
N ARG A 154 -10.46 -0.19 2.76
CA ARG A 154 -10.89 0.91 3.63
C ARG A 154 -11.96 0.47 4.63
N THR A 155 -12.87 -0.39 4.20
CA THR A 155 -13.95 -0.92 5.04
C THR A 155 -13.39 -1.79 6.16
N SER A 156 -12.49 -2.72 5.85
CA SER A 156 -11.83 -3.58 6.82
C SER A 156 -10.99 -2.77 7.80
N GLU A 157 -10.26 -1.76 7.33
CA GLU A 157 -9.51 -0.86 8.20
C GLU A 157 -10.42 -0.12 9.20
N ARG A 158 -11.55 0.43 8.73
CA ARG A 158 -12.51 1.13 9.59
C ARG A 158 -13.21 0.22 10.60
N LEU A 159 -13.29 -1.08 10.29
CA LEU A 159 -13.79 -2.10 11.21
C LEU A 159 -12.69 -2.65 12.15
N GLY A 160 -11.45 -2.17 12.03
CA GLY A 160 -10.31 -2.64 12.82
C GLY A 160 -9.68 -3.95 12.34
N ASP A 161 -10.19 -4.53 11.25
CA ASP A 161 -9.68 -5.77 10.64
C ASP A 161 -8.50 -5.47 9.72
N ARG A 162 -7.34 -5.27 10.34
CA ARG A 162 -6.09 -4.88 9.67
C ARG A 162 -5.56 -5.98 8.76
N LEU A 163 -5.78 -7.25 9.09
CA LEU A 163 -5.32 -8.37 8.27
C LEU A 163 -6.13 -8.44 6.97
N ALA A 164 -7.46 -8.34 7.03
CA ALA A 164 -8.28 -8.28 5.82
C ALA A 164 -7.93 -7.03 4.99
N ALA A 165 -7.73 -5.87 5.63
CA ALA A 165 -7.32 -4.65 4.93
C ALA A 165 -6.02 -4.87 4.13
N VAL A 166 -4.98 -5.39 4.77
CA VAL A 166 -3.69 -5.70 4.12
C VAL A 166 -3.86 -6.74 3.02
N GLY A 167 -4.67 -7.78 3.22
CA GLY A 167 -4.95 -8.78 2.18
C GLY A 167 -5.59 -8.18 0.92
N HIS A 168 -6.52 -7.24 1.07
CA HIS A 168 -7.10 -6.53 -0.08
C HIS A 168 -6.09 -5.61 -0.77
N LEU A 169 -5.22 -4.92 -0.02
CA LEU A 169 -4.18 -4.04 -0.57
C LEU A 169 -3.09 -4.82 -1.32
N ASP A 170 -2.65 -5.95 -0.78
CA ASP A 170 -1.65 -6.83 -1.39
C ASP A 170 -2.18 -7.42 -2.71
N ALA A 171 -3.43 -7.87 -2.71
CA ALA A 171 -4.08 -8.32 -3.95
C ALA A 171 -4.25 -7.19 -4.98
N LEU A 172 -4.62 -5.98 -4.53
CA LEU A 172 -4.71 -4.81 -5.41
C LEU A 172 -3.35 -4.45 -6.03
N LEU A 173 -2.28 -4.47 -5.23
CA LEU A 173 -0.92 -4.19 -5.68
C LEU A 173 -0.42 -5.18 -6.74
N ARG A 174 -0.77 -6.47 -6.58
CA ARG A 174 -0.37 -7.54 -7.51
C ARG A 174 -1.17 -7.53 -8.81
N LYS A 175 -2.48 -7.28 -8.74
CA LYS A 175 -3.39 -7.44 -9.89
C LYS A 175 -3.60 -6.16 -10.70
N SER A 176 -3.50 -4.98 -10.09
CA SER A 176 -3.78 -3.74 -10.80
C SER A 176 -2.64 -3.39 -11.77
N LYS A 177 -3.03 -2.98 -12.99
CA LYS A 177 -2.13 -2.40 -14.00
C LYS A 177 -1.95 -0.89 -13.84
N ARG A 178 -2.79 -0.23 -13.03
CA ARG A 178 -2.80 1.23 -12.88
C ARG A 178 -1.81 1.67 -11.80
N GLN A 179 -0.87 2.52 -12.18
CA GLN A 179 0.19 2.95 -11.28
C GLN A 179 -0.34 3.67 -10.04
N SER A 180 -1.38 4.49 -10.17
CA SER A 180 -2.01 5.21 -9.05
C SER A 180 -2.59 4.24 -7.99
N GLU A 181 -3.27 3.19 -8.42
CA GLU A 181 -3.84 2.16 -7.54
C GLU A 181 -2.74 1.38 -6.82
N ARG A 182 -1.65 1.03 -7.53
CA ARG A 182 -0.49 0.36 -6.95
C ARG A 182 0.23 1.22 -5.90
N VAL A 183 0.44 2.51 -6.20
CA VAL A 183 1.06 3.47 -5.26
C VAL A 183 0.19 3.63 -4.01
N TRP A 184 -1.12 3.81 -4.19
CA TRP A 184 -2.06 3.92 -3.08
C TRP A 184 -2.10 2.64 -2.23
N ALA A 185 -2.11 1.46 -2.86
CA ALA A 185 -2.11 0.18 -2.16
C ALA A 185 -0.83 -0.01 -1.33
N ARG A 186 0.33 0.29 -1.94
CA ARG A 186 1.63 0.24 -1.28
C ARG A 186 1.69 1.16 -0.07
N TYR A 187 1.33 2.44 -0.23
CA TYR A 187 1.35 3.42 0.86
C TYR A 187 0.52 2.97 2.07
N ASN A 188 -0.72 2.53 1.83
CA ASN A 188 -1.59 2.09 2.93
C ASN A 188 -1.11 0.78 3.57
N MET A 189 -0.54 -0.12 2.78
CA MET A 189 0.02 -1.37 3.31
C MET A 189 1.26 -1.10 4.17
N GLU A 190 2.15 -0.21 3.73
CA GLU A 190 3.32 0.23 4.51
C GLU A 190 2.91 0.84 5.84
N ARG A 191 1.89 1.71 5.84
CA ARG A 191 1.34 2.30 7.07
C ARG A 191 0.77 1.23 8.00
N ILE A 192 -0.23 0.46 7.55
CA ILE A 192 -0.92 -0.51 8.41
C ILE A 192 0.05 -1.55 8.98
N VAL A 193 0.92 -2.13 8.13
CA VAL A 193 1.89 -3.14 8.58
C VAL A 193 2.95 -2.53 9.49
N GLY A 194 3.43 -1.32 9.19
CA GLY A 194 4.49 -0.66 9.93
C GLY A 194 4.09 -0.22 11.34
N THR A 195 2.85 0.26 11.52
CA THR A 195 2.41 0.86 12.78
C THR A 195 1.41 0.01 13.54
N ASP A 196 0.46 -0.61 12.84
CA ASP A 196 -0.79 -1.03 13.48
C ASP A 196 -0.89 -2.53 13.76
N LEU A 197 0.01 -3.35 13.20
CA LEU A 197 -0.01 -4.79 13.42
C LEU A 197 0.77 -5.20 14.68
N GLY A 198 0.18 -6.10 15.47
CA GLY A 198 0.86 -6.78 16.57
C GLY A 198 1.81 -7.88 16.09
N GLU A 199 2.61 -8.45 17.00
CA GLU A 199 3.59 -9.47 16.65
C GLU A 199 2.97 -10.71 16.02
N ALA A 200 1.89 -11.25 16.61
CA ALA A 200 1.23 -12.45 16.09
C ALA A 200 0.74 -12.26 14.65
N GLN A 201 0.15 -11.08 14.36
CA GLN A 201 -0.33 -10.73 13.03
C GLN A 201 0.83 -10.55 12.04
N ALA A 202 1.89 -9.82 12.42
CA ALA A 202 3.06 -9.64 11.59
C ALA A 202 3.78 -10.97 11.31
N ARG A 203 3.85 -11.88 12.29
CA ARG A 203 4.44 -13.21 12.15
C ARG A 203 3.62 -14.09 11.20
N SER A 204 2.29 -14.08 11.35
CA SER A 204 1.38 -14.75 10.43
C SER A 204 1.57 -14.27 8.98
N LEU A 205 1.65 -12.95 8.76
CA LEU A 205 1.90 -12.39 7.43
C LEU A 205 3.28 -12.78 6.90
N PHE A 206 4.33 -12.74 7.72
CA PHE A 206 5.68 -13.11 7.30
C PHE A 206 5.78 -14.59 6.87
N GLN A 207 5.09 -15.49 7.58
CA GLN A 207 5.11 -16.93 7.29
C GLN A 207 4.17 -17.30 6.13
N GLY A 208 2.99 -16.70 6.06
CA GLY A 208 1.96 -17.03 5.06
C GLY A 208 2.10 -16.30 3.72
N SER A 209 2.97 -15.29 3.62
CA SER A 209 3.20 -14.56 2.37
C SER A 209 4.26 -15.24 1.49
N GLY A 210 4.09 -15.11 0.17
CA GLY A 210 5.07 -15.59 -0.80
C GLY A 210 6.47 -15.01 -0.56
N ALA A 211 7.50 -15.82 -0.78
CA ALA A 211 8.89 -15.49 -0.45
C ALA A 211 9.36 -14.16 -1.04
N GLU A 212 8.92 -13.84 -2.27
CA GLU A 212 9.36 -12.67 -3.03
C GLU A 212 8.32 -11.54 -3.08
N THR A 213 7.62 -11.29 -1.97
CA THR A 213 6.54 -10.27 -1.91
C THR A 213 6.92 -9.06 -1.05
N LEU A 214 6.41 -7.87 -1.43
CA LEU A 214 6.52 -6.66 -0.61
C LEU A 214 5.90 -6.88 0.78
N LEU A 215 4.77 -7.60 0.85
CA LEU A 215 4.10 -7.92 2.10
C LEU A 215 5.03 -8.65 3.08
N ARG A 216 5.77 -9.67 2.60
CA ARG A 216 6.76 -10.37 3.42
C ARG A 216 7.88 -9.44 3.89
N ALA A 217 8.36 -8.55 3.03
CA ALA A 217 9.39 -7.57 3.37
C ALA A 217 8.91 -6.60 4.48
N LEU A 218 7.67 -6.11 4.39
CA LEU A 218 7.06 -5.23 5.38
C LEU A 218 6.80 -5.94 6.70
N ALA A 219 6.31 -7.18 6.63
CA ALA A 219 6.08 -8.01 7.82
C ALA A 219 7.41 -8.28 8.57
N ALA A 220 8.49 -8.60 7.83
CA ALA A 220 9.83 -8.74 8.40
C ALA A 220 10.30 -7.46 9.10
N GLN A 221 10.11 -6.31 8.44
CA GLN A 221 10.46 -5.01 9.01
C GLN A 221 9.69 -4.72 10.31
N ARG A 222 8.40 -5.02 10.35
CA ARG A 222 7.58 -4.87 11.55
C ARG A 222 8.06 -5.78 12.68
N LEU A 223 8.37 -7.05 12.38
CA LEU A 223 8.89 -7.99 13.37
C LEU A 223 10.24 -7.54 13.94
N ILE A 224 11.12 -6.97 13.12
CA ILE A 224 12.38 -6.39 13.57
C ILE A 224 12.13 -5.24 14.54
N ALA A 225 11.23 -4.31 14.19
CA ALA A 225 10.89 -3.19 15.07
C ALA A 225 10.32 -3.65 16.41
N LEU A 226 9.43 -4.66 16.39
CA LEU A 226 8.85 -5.25 17.60
C LEU A 226 9.89 -6.00 18.44
N ALA A 227 10.81 -6.73 17.82
CA ALA A 227 11.91 -7.41 18.51
C ALA A 227 12.86 -6.42 19.20
N LEU A 228 13.18 -5.31 18.54
CA LEU A 228 13.99 -4.24 19.15
C LEU A 228 13.27 -3.58 20.33
N ALA A 229 11.95 -3.32 20.21
CA ALA A 229 11.17 -2.71 21.27
C ALA A 229 11.11 -3.55 22.56
N ARG A 230 11.26 -4.88 22.46
CA ARG A 230 11.35 -5.80 23.61
C ARG A 230 12.78 -6.13 24.06
N GLY A 231 13.80 -5.51 23.45
CA GLY A 231 15.21 -5.78 23.76
C GLY A 231 15.80 -7.07 23.15
N ASP A 232 15.07 -7.75 22.25
CA ASP A 232 15.55 -8.95 21.55
C ASP A 232 16.44 -8.56 20.35
N ILE A 233 17.66 -8.13 20.65
CA ILE A 233 18.63 -7.68 19.66
C ILE A 233 19.08 -8.84 18.76
N ALA A 234 19.28 -10.04 19.33
CA ALA A 234 19.70 -11.22 18.58
C ALA A 234 18.65 -11.64 17.55
N GLY A 235 17.38 -11.73 17.95
CA GLY A 235 16.27 -12.02 17.05
C GLY A 235 16.09 -10.95 15.98
N ALA A 236 16.21 -9.67 16.33
CA ALA A 236 16.16 -8.57 15.37
C ALA A 236 17.29 -8.64 14.32
N ASN A 237 18.51 -8.96 14.74
CA ASN A 237 19.67 -9.10 13.84
C ASN A 237 19.51 -10.30 12.90
N LYS A 238 19.04 -11.44 13.42
CA LYS A 238 18.74 -12.62 12.59
C LYS A 238 17.69 -12.29 11.53
N LEU A 239 16.55 -11.73 11.91
CA LEU A 239 15.51 -11.32 10.97
C LEU A 239 16.01 -10.28 9.95
N ARG A 240 16.89 -9.36 10.36
CA ARG A 240 17.50 -8.37 9.46
C ARG A 240 18.39 -9.03 8.42
N SER A 241 19.20 -10.02 8.82
CA SER A 241 20.03 -10.81 7.92
C SER A 241 19.16 -11.59 6.92
N ASP A 242 18.23 -12.38 7.44
CA ASP A 242 17.37 -13.30 6.68
C ASP A 242 16.49 -12.57 5.65
N SER A 243 16.08 -11.33 5.94
CA SER A 243 15.22 -10.52 5.07
C SER A 243 15.94 -9.40 4.32
N SER A 244 17.28 -9.32 4.41
CA SER A 244 18.08 -8.20 3.92
C SER A 244 17.91 -7.93 2.42
N ALA A 245 18.05 -8.97 1.59
CA ALA A 245 17.93 -8.91 0.14
C ALA A 245 16.51 -8.55 -0.29
N LEU A 246 15.51 -9.23 0.28
CA LEU A 246 14.10 -8.99 0.00
C LEU A 246 13.68 -7.56 0.33
N ARG A 247 14.06 -7.08 1.52
CA ARG A 247 13.80 -5.69 1.92
C ARG A 247 14.51 -4.68 1.04
N ALA A 248 15.75 -4.95 0.62
CA ALA A 248 16.49 -4.06 -0.27
C ALA A 248 15.80 -3.95 -1.64
N ARG A 249 15.36 -5.09 -2.22
CA ARG A 249 14.62 -5.15 -3.48
C ARG A 249 13.39 -4.24 -3.49
N PHE A 250 12.68 -4.18 -2.37
CA PHE A 250 11.47 -3.37 -2.23
C PHE A 250 11.70 -2.00 -1.59
N GLY A 251 12.93 -1.65 -1.18
CA GLY A 251 13.23 -0.37 -0.53
C GLY A 251 12.66 -0.24 0.89
N VAL A 252 12.46 -1.34 1.62
CA VAL A 252 11.85 -1.37 2.95
C VAL A 252 12.91 -1.15 4.07
N GLY A 253 12.61 -0.22 4.98
CA GLY A 253 13.49 0.13 6.11
C GLY A 253 14.68 1.00 5.71
N THR A 254 14.58 1.72 4.59
CA THR A 254 15.58 2.70 4.13
C THR A 254 15.66 3.92 5.04
N ALA A 255 14.53 4.37 5.61
CA ALA A 255 14.49 5.45 6.60
C ALA A 255 15.17 5.05 7.92
N GLU A 256 14.99 3.83 8.42
CA GLU A 256 15.74 3.31 9.57
C GLU A 256 17.22 3.12 9.26
N ARG A 257 17.60 2.68 8.05
CA ARG A 257 19.02 2.70 7.64
C ARG A 257 19.57 4.13 7.62
N LYS A 258 18.77 5.12 7.23
CA LYS A 258 19.14 6.54 7.27
C LYS A 258 19.26 7.06 8.71
N ALA A 259 18.34 6.69 9.60
CA ALA A 259 18.35 7.07 11.02
C ALA A 259 19.41 6.33 11.85
N ALA A 260 19.67 5.05 11.58
CA ALA A 260 20.76 4.28 12.19
C ALA A 260 22.15 4.73 11.70
N ARG A 261 22.21 5.36 10.51
CA ARG A 261 23.39 6.06 10.00
C ARG A 261 23.53 7.47 10.58
N ALA A 262 22.42 8.14 10.89
CA ALA A 262 22.44 9.41 11.60
C ALA A 262 23.08 9.18 12.99
N GLY A 263 24.21 9.84 13.25
CA GLY A 263 25.04 9.58 14.43
C GLY A 263 26.33 8.78 14.16
N ARG A 264 26.49 8.12 13.00
CA ARG A 264 27.64 7.23 12.70
C ARG A 264 28.14 7.25 11.24
N ALA A 265 27.57 8.13 10.40
CA ALA A 265 27.97 8.26 9.00
C ALA A 265 28.99 9.39 8.81
N VAL A 266 30.13 9.09 8.21
CA VAL A 266 31.14 10.08 7.82
C VAL A 266 31.05 10.31 6.31
N GLY A 267 30.85 11.56 5.91
CA GLY A 267 30.82 11.96 4.52
C GLY A 267 32.23 12.18 3.96
N LEU A 268 32.61 11.46 2.91
CA LEU A 268 33.91 11.61 2.24
C LEU A 268 33.76 12.30 0.88
N LEU A 269 34.36 13.47 0.76
CA LEU A 269 34.41 14.27 -0.46
C LEU A 269 35.69 13.98 -1.24
N VAL A 270 35.55 13.28 -2.37
CA VAL A 270 36.69 12.79 -3.18
C VAL A 270 36.61 13.33 -4.60
N PRO A 271 37.63 13.98 -5.15
CA PRO A 271 37.63 14.36 -6.56
C PRO A 271 37.87 13.10 -7.43
N LYS A 272 36.87 12.68 -8.21
CA LYS A 272 36.98 11.52 -9.12
C LYS A 272 37.41 11.90 -10.54
N SER A 273 37.51 13.20 -10.81
CA SER A 273 37.93 13.79 -12.08
C SER A 273 38.75 15.07 -11.86
N GLY A 274 39.29 15.65 -12.95
CA GLY A 274 40.08 16.89 -12.90
C GLY A 274 41.47 16.74 -12.27
N ARG A 275 42.09 17.88 -11.91
CA ARG A 275 43.50 17.97 -11.47
C ARG A 275 43.87 17.10 -10.26
N TYR A 276 42.91 16.78 -9.41
CA TYR A 276 43.12 15.99 -8.20
C TYR A 276 42.68 14.53 -8.32
N ARG A 277 42.33 14.05 -9.53
CA ARG A 277 41.82 12.69 -9.76
C ARG A 277 42.72 11.58 -9.19
N THR A 278 44.03 11.69 -9.40
CA THR A 278 45.00 10.67 -8.95
C THR A 278 45.06 10.60 -7.43
N ALA A 279 45.17 11.76 -6.77
CA ALA A 279 45.14 11.86 -5.32
C ALA A 279 43.77 11.44 -4.74
N GLY A 280 42.66 11.76 -5.41
CA GLY A 280 41.32 11.31 -5.03
C GLY A 280 41.16 9.79 -5.09
N ARG A 281 41.73 9.12 -6.11
CA ARG A 281 41.74 7.65 -6.17
C ARG A 281 42.53 7.02 -5.02
N LEU A 282 43.67 7.60 -4.66
CA LEU A 282 44.48 7.15 -3.52
C LEU A 282 43.72 7.34 -2.20
N LEU A 283 43.13 8.52 -2.00
CA LEU A 283 42.29 8.82 -0.83
C LEU A 283 41.13 7.82 -0.69
N LEU A 284 40.42 7.54 -1.79
CA LEU A 284 39.32 6.58 -1.77
C LEU A 284 39.79 5.18 -1.36
N ARG A 285 40.92 4.72 -1.90
CA ARG A 285 41.52 3.43 -1.54
C ARG A 285 41.91 3.40 -0.07
N ALA A 286 42.62 4.42 0.40
CA ALA A 286 43.02 4.54 1.80
C ALA A 286 41.81 4.57 2.76
N ALA A 287 40.75 5.30 2.41
CA ALA A 287 39.54 5.37 3.21
C ALA A 287 38.79 4.02 3.28
N VAL A 288 38.66 3.32 2.15
CA VAL A 288 38.03 1.99 2.11
C VAL A 288 38.86 0.98 2.89
N SER A 289 40.19 1.02 2.79
CA SER A 289 41.08 0.17 3.58
C SER A 289 40.99 0.48 5.08
N ALA A 290 40.99 1.75 5.48
CA ALA A 290 40.88 2.16 6.88
C ALA A 290 39.54 1.75 7.51
N CYS A 291 38.46 1.74 6.73
CA CYS A 291 37.14 1.26 7.17
C CYS A 291 37.07 -0.26 7.44
N GLY A 292 38.16 -1.03 7.24
CA GLY A 292 38.24 -2.46 7.57
C GLY A 292 39.62 -2.94 8.06
N ALA A 293 40.52 -2.03 8.47
CA ALA A 293 41.87 -2.37 8.90
C ALA A 293 42.07 -2.45 10.43
N PHE A 294 41.08 -2.01 11.22
CA PHE A 294 41.15 -1.97 12.68
C PHE A 294 39.91 -2.60 13.32
N ASP A 295 39.46 -3.74 12.78
CA ASP A 295 38.28 -4.46 13.28
C ASP A 295 38.53 -5.07 14.66
N SER A 296 38.18 -4.29 15.69
CA SER A 296 37.75 -4.74 17.02
C SER A 296 36.82 -3.70 17.68
N ALA A 297 36.07 -2.94 16.89
CA ALA A 297 35.08 -1.98 17.39
C ALA A 297 33.66 -2.55 17.30
N ASP A 298 32.90 -2.50 18.40
CA ASP A 298 31.52 -3.00 18.54
C ASP A 298 30.50 -2.36 17.58
N ALA A 299 30.88 -1.32 16.81
CA ALA A 299 30.02 -0.69 15.80
C ALA A 299 30.82 -0.03 14.65
N PRO A 300 30.70 -0.49 13.39
CA PRO A 300 31.47 0.06 12.27
C PRO A 300 30.97 1.43 11.81
N ILE A 301 31.89 2.35 11.53
CA ILE A 301 31.62 3.66 10.93
C ILE A 301 31.17 3.46 9.47
N THR A 302 30.09 4.14 9.05
CA THR A 302 29.65 4.10 7.66
C THR A 302 30.24 5.25 6.86
N LEU A 303 30.98 4.95 5.79
CA LEU A 303 31.51 5.96 4.87
C LEU A 303 30.50 6.26 3.74
N VAL A 304 30.13 7.52 3.56
CA VAL A 304 29.26 7.98 2.45
C VAL A 304 30.08 8.86 1.50
N ILE A 305 30.31 8.39 0.28
CA ILE A 305 31.26 9.05 -0.64
C ILE A 305 30.52 9.91 -1.67
N ARG A 306 30.99 11.13 -1.92
CA ARG A 306 30.54 11.99 -3.03
C ARG A 306 31.72 12.50 -3.87
N ASP A 307 31.46 12.69 -5.16
CA ASP A 307 32.44 13.31 -6.06
C ASP A 307 32.45 14.83 -5.83
N SER A 308 33.63 15.38 -5.54
CA SER A 308 33.82 16.81 -5.29
C SER A 308 34.55 17.55 -6.40
N ALA A 309 34.86 16.88 -7.52
CA ALA A 309 35.69 17.44 -8.58
C ALA A 309 35.08 18.66 -9.28
N LYS A 310 33.75 18.67 -9.47
CA LYS A 310 33.01 19.74 -10.17
C LYS A 310 32.34 20.72 -9.23
N ASP A 311 31.64 20.20 -8.22
CA ASP A 311 30.93 21.01 -7.23
C ASP A 311 31.06 20.38 -5.84
N ALA A 312 32.12 20.77 -5.12
CA ALA A 312 32.34 20.31 -3.75
C ALA A 312 31.27 20.82 -2.77
N ALA A 313 30.69 22.00 -3.01
CA ALA A 313 29.67 22.59 -2.16
C ALA A 313 28.33 21.87 -2.30
N GLY A 314 27.94 21.52 -3.53
CA GLY A 314 26.77 20.68 -3.81
C GLY A 314 26.91 19.29 -3.21
N ALA A 315 28.06 18.65 -3.43
CA ALA A 315 28.37 17.35 -2.84
C ALA A 315 28.32 17.38 -1.29
N ALA A 316 28.80 18.46 -0.66
CA ALA A 316 28.71 18.63 0.79
C ALA A 316 27.26 18.82 1.26
N ARG A 317 26.44 19.61 0.55
CA ARG A 317 25.01 19.79 0.86
C ARG A 317 24.25 18.47 0.81
N GLU A 318 24.52 17.62 -0.17
CA GLU A 318 23.93 16.27 -0.24
C GLU A 318 24.28 15.44 1.00
N LEU A 319 25.55 15.42 1.39
CA LEU A 319 26.01 14.68 2.58
C LEU A 319 25.39 15.22 3.88
N LEU A 320 25.29 16.54 4.02
CA LEU A 320 24.64 17.17 5.18
C LEU A 320 23.13 16.83 5.23
N ASN A 321 22.44 16.86 4.10
CA ASN A 321 21.03 16.42 3.99
C ASN A 321 20.84 14.91 4.24
N GLU A 322 21.91 14.14 4.08
CA GLU A 322 21.97 12.71 4.42
C GLU A 322 22.25 12.45 5.91
N GLY A 323 22.55 13.50 6.70
CA GLY A 323 22.71 13.40 8.14
C GLY A 323 24.05 12.81 8.59
N VAL A 324 25.13 13.08 7.85
CA VAL A 324 26.49 12.71 8.26
C VAL A 324 26.91 13.45 9.53
N VAL A 325 27.68 12.80 10.39
CA VAL A 325 28.19 13.39 11.65
C VAL A 325 29.51 14.12 11.49
N ALA A 326 30.22 13.87 10.38
CA ALA A 326 31.44 14.58 10.03
C ALA A 326 31.62 14.57 8.52
N LEU A 327 32.32 15.58 8.02
CA LEU A 327 32.79 15.66 6.65
C LEU A 327 34.31 15.54 6.63
N VAL A 328 34.83 14.77 5.68
CA VAL A 328 36.27 14.62 5.43
C VAL A 328 36.53 14.82 3.95
N GLY A 329 37.60 15.51 3.61
CA GLY A 329 38.11 15.53 2.25
C GLY A 329 38.30 16.93 1.68
N THR A 330 38.09 17.04 0.38
CA THR A 330 38.53 18.14 -0.49
C THR A 330 40.06 18.30 -0.52
N LEU A 331 40.62 18.30 -1.73
CA LEU A 331 42.07 18.48 -1.97
C LEU A 331 42.40 19.86 -2.54
N SER A 332 41.38 20.70 -2.73
CA SER A 332 41.50 22.04 -3.29
C SER A 332 41.24 23.09 -2.20
N PRO A 333 42.14 24.06 -1.98
CA PRO A 333 41.91 25.17 -1.02
C PRO A 333 40.57 25.90 -1.21
N SER A 334 40.17 26.14 -2.47
CA SER A 334 38.89 26.78 -2.79
C SER A 334 37.68 25.94 -2.40
N ALA A 335 37.73 24.63 -2.67
CA ALA A 335 36.68 23.69 -2.30
C ALA A 335 36.60 23.54 -0.78
N SER A 336 37.74 23.47 -0.10
CA SER A 336 37.83 23.39 1.36
C SER A 336 37.14 24.57 2.03
N ARG A 337 37.35 25.80 1.54
CA ARG A 337 36.68 26.99 2.09
C ARG A 337 35.17 26.96 1.90
N ALA A 338 34.71 26.56 0.72
CA ALA A 338 33.29 26.46 0.43
C ALA A 338 32.59 25.39 1.30
N VAL A 339 33.23 24.24 1.49
CA VAL A 339 32.71 23.16 2.33
C VAL A 339 32.79 23.52 3.81
N ALA A 340 33.86 24.18 4.27
CA ALA A 340 34.01 24.63 5.65
C ALA A 340 32.89 25.59 6.07
N ALA A 341 32.52 26.54 5.20
CA ALA A 341 31.40 27.45 5.47
C ALA A 341 30.07 26.71 5.65
N LEU A 342 29.79 25.72 4.79
CA LEU A 342 28.59 24.89 4.87
C LEU A 342 28.58 24.01 6.12
N ALA A 343 29.72 23.40 6.45
CA ALA A 343 29.87 22.54 7.61
C ALA A 343 29.71 23.32 8.92
N ALA A 344 30.30 24.53 9.00
CA ALA A 344 30.15 25.43 10.14
C ALA A 344 28.68 25.86 10.34
N ALA A 345 27.98 26.24 9.26
CA ALA A 345 26.57 26.58 9.33
C ALA A 345 25.69 25.41 9.80
N ALA A 346 26.04 24.18 9.40
CA ALA A 346 25.36 22.96 9.82
C ALA A 346 25.81 22.41 11.18
N LYS A 347 26.80 23.04 11.84
CA LYS A 347 27.45 22.55 13.07
C LYS A 347 28.00 21.11 12.93
N VAL A 348 28.50 20.76 11.76
CA VAL A 348 29.10 19.46 11.45
C VAL A 348 30.63 19.62 11.38
N PRO A 349 31.43 18.84 12.14
CA PRO A 349 32.89 18.84 12.02
C PRO A 349 33.35 18.58 10.58
N PHE A 350 34.35 19.35 10.14
CA PHE A 350 34.95 19.19 8.82
C PHE A 350 36.47 19.11 8.90
N VAL A 351 37.03 18.01 8.37
CA VAL A 351 38.48 17.81 8.22
C VAL A 351 38.85 18.01 6.75
N SER A 352 39.51 19.14 6.47
CA SER A 352 40.06 19.40 5.13
C SER A 352 41.35 18.62 4.90
N LEU A 353 41.53 18.11 3.68
CA LEU A 353 42.79 17.47 3.24
C LEU A 353 43.62 18.38 2.34
N SER A 354 43.34 19.68 2.35
CA SER A 354 44.15 20.70 1.66
C SER A 354 44.99 21.47 2.66
N SER A 355 46.18 21.95 2.24
CA SER A 355 47.10 22.74 3.06
C SER A 355 46.65 24.17 3.38
N ALA A 356 45.39 24.53 3.09
CA ALA A 356 44.85 25.83 3.45
C ALA A 356 44.61 25.88 4.97
N SER A 357 45.61 26.42 5.69
CA SER A 357 45.55 26.75 7.11
C SER A 357 44.17 27.33 7.48
N ALA A 358 43.41 26.56 8.26
CA ALA A 358 42.22 27.05 8.94
C ALA A 358 42.67 27.95 10.10
N ARG A 359 43.13 29.17 9.80
CA ARG A 359 43.10 30.24 10.80
C ARG A 359 41.64 30.60 11.03
N GLY A 360 41.04 30.05 12.08
CA GLY A 360 39.80 30.63 12.65
C GLY A 360 38.67 29.71 13.08
N ALA A 361 38.84 28.39 13.26
CA ALA A 361 37.73 27.55 13.74
C ALA A 361 38.19 26.39 14.64
N LEU A 362 38.89 26.72 15.72
CA LEU A 362 39.00 25.88 16.92
C LEU A 362 39.04 26.84 18.11
N ARG A 363 37.87 27.23 18.59
CA ARG A 363 37.71 27.55 20.01
C ARG A 363 36.94 26.36 20.58
N VAL A 364 37.67 25.55 21.36
CA VAL A 364 37.13 24.49 22.21
C VAL A 364 36.24 25.13 23.26
#